data_AF-A0A367RRN3-F1
#
_entry.id   AF-A0A367RRN3-F1
#
_cell.length_a   1.000
_cell.length_b   1.000
_cell.length_c   1.000
_cell.angle_alpha   90.00
_cell.angle_beta   90.00
_cell.angle_gamma   90.00
#
_symmetry.space_group_name_H-M   'P 1'
#
loop_
_entity.id
_entity.type
_entity.pdbx_description
1 polymer ?
#
loop_
_entity_poly.entity_id
_entity_poly.type
_entity_poly.pdbx_seq_one_letter_code
_entity_poly.pdbx_strand_id
1 'polypeptide(L)'
;MKKRCKVASGIAIVSFGLGMMSSVQASSVTLSTSDSQFTEGYNNQGWWNTYTSNFDYNSNDNDNYLTGKLRKTVYRSFFTFDLAALGNQPVSSATLKIQRFEGFGRSIHTLGFFDVSTPAIALNQKINNPDFSIYNDLGSGKSYGNFKVSSSGDENEILSFSLNSNAIADINANDEKYFSIGAALLNDLKPAYQYLFAYSADTPVKLVVTTASVPEPLTLGGTVVAGAMGWWIKRKRQGR
;
A
#
# COMPACT_ATOMS: atom_id res chain seq x y z
N MET A 1 11.07 83.27 28.48
CA MET A 1 11.76 82.13 27.83
C MET A 1 10.85 80.91 27.88
N LYS A 2 10.25 80.50 26.75
CA LYS A 2 9.35 79.33 26.65
C LYS A 2 10.16 78.10 26.23
N LYS A 3 10.29 77.09 27.11
CA LYS A 3 10.92 75.80 26.77
C LYS A 3 9.86 74.85 26.19
N ARG A 4 10.05 74.44 24.93
CA ARG A 4 9.23 73.41 24.27
C ARG A 4 9.83 72.03 24.57
N CYS A 5 9.04 71.13 25.15
CA CYS A 5 9.39 69.73 25.35
C CYS A 5 8.86 68.94 24.13
N LYS A 6 9.76 68.28 23.38
CA LYS A 6 9.41 67.40 22.26
C LYS A 6 9.15 65.99 22.82
N VAL A 7 7.95 65.47 22.64
CA VAL A 7 7.62 64.06 22.91
C VAL A 7 7.78 63.29 21.61
N ALA A 8 8.68 62.31 21.59
CA ALA A 8 8.87 61.40 20.46
C ALA A 8 8.09 60.11 20.73
N SER A 9 7.02 59.87 19.95
CA SER A 9 6.27 58.63 19.96
C SER A 9 6.97 57.61 19.05
N GLY A 10 7.52 56.56 19.65
CA GLY A 10 8.05 55.40 18.91
C GLY A 10 6.90 54.50 18.44
N ILE A 11 6.80 54.29 17.13
CA ILE A 11 5.88 53.31 16.53
C ILE A 11 6.54 51.94 16.64
N ALA A 12 5.92 51.03 17.40
CA ALA A 12 6.30 49.61 17.40
C ALA A 12 5.63 48.93 16.19
N ILE A 13 6.45 48.50 15.22
CA ILE A 13 6.00 47.65 14.12
C ILE A 13 5.94 46.22 14.64
N VAL A 14 4.73 45.68 14.80
CA VAL A 14 4.50 44.26 15.08
C VAL A 14 4.48 43.53 13.74
N SER A 15 5.58 42.88 13.41
CA SER A 15 5.71 42.06 12.22
C SER A 15 4.97 40.73 12.44
N PHE A 16 3.82 40.54 11.79
CA PHE A 16 3.20 39.21 11.66
C PHE A 16 4.01 38.38 10.67
N GLY A 17 4.79 37.44 11.18
CA GLY A 17 5.42 36.42 10.33
C GLY A 17 4.35 35.49 9.78
N LEU A 18 4.03 35.63 8.48
CA LEU A 18 3.33 34.61 7.71
C LEU A 18 4.26 33.40 7.59
N GLY A 19 4.11 32.43 8.48
CA GLY A 19 4.72 31.11 8.32
C GLY A 19 4.15 30.49 7.04
N MET A 20 4.99 30.30 6.02
CA MET A 20 4.59 29.55 4.84
C MET A 20 4.36 28.09 5.26
N MET A 21 3.13 27.62 5.09
CA MET A 21 2.78 26.22 5.36
C MET A 21 3.44 25.35 4.29
N SER A 22 4.40 24.52 4.70
CA SER A 22 4.91 23.46 3.84
C SER A 22 3.88 22.32 3.84
N SER A 23 3.33 21.98 2.68
CA SER A 23 2.54 20.77 2.51
C SER A 23 3.45 19.64 2.03
N VAL A 24 3.30 18.45 2.58
CA VAL A 24 3.90 17.26 1.96
C VAL A 24 3.10 16.99 0.70
N GLN A 25 3.76 17.00 -0.46
CA GLN A 25 3.11 16.76 -1.74
C GLN A 25 2.77 15.27 -1.90
N ALA A 26 1.68 14.99 -2.61
CA ALA A 26 1.35 13.64 -3.04
C ALA A 26 2.54 13.04 -3.81
N SER A 27 2.96 11.84 -3.40
CA SER A 27 4.09 11.13 -4.00
C SER A 27 3.64 9.76 -4.48
N SER A 28 4.28 9.28 -5.54
CA SER A 28 4.09 7.90 -6.00
C SER A 28 5.18 7.02 -5.40
N VAL A 29 4.77 5.91 -4.79
CA VAL A 29 5.66 4.88 -4.25
C VAL A 29 5.39 3.59 -5.00
N THR A 30 6.44 2.90 -5.45
CA THR A 30 6.33 1.58 -6.06
C THR A 30 6.89 0.55 -5.09
N LEU A 31 6.05 -0.40 -4.71
CA LEU A 31 6.41 -1.57 -3.91
C LEU A 31 6.51 -2.79 -4.82
N SER A 32 7.36 -3.74 -4.47
CA SER A 32 7.63 -4.94 -5.24
C SER A 32 7.48 -6.19 -4.38
N THR A 33 7.02 -7.30 -4.97
CA THR A 33 7.09 -8.62 -4.30
C THR A 33 8.53 -9.08 -4.07
N SER A 34 9.51 -8.48 -4.75
CA SER A 34 10.94 -8.69 -4.49
C SER A 34 11.48 -7.95 -3.26
N ASP A 35 10.69 -7.05 -2.65
CA ASP A 35 11.11 -6.29 -1.48
C ASP A 35 10.86 -7.11 -0.20
N SER A 36 11.79 -7.05 0.76
CA SER A 36 11.68 -7.73 2.06
C SER A 36 11.25 -9.20 1.96
N GLN A 37 11.98 -9.97 1.14
CA GLN A 37 11.68 -11.37 0.83
C GLN A 37 11.65 -12.25 2.10
N PHE A 38 10.62 -13.09 2.22
CA PHE A 38 10.56 -14.10 3.29
C PHE A 38 11.53 -15.27 3.07
N THR A 39 11.85 -15.57 1.81
CA THR A 39 12.90 -16.53 1.42
C THR A 39 13.87 -15.80 0.49
N GLU A 40 15.13 -15.69 0.89
CA GLU A 40 16.15 -14.96 0.12
C GLU A 40 16.24 -15.49 -1.32
N GLY A 41 16.21 -14.57 -2.28
CA GLY A 41 16.30 -14.88 -3.71
C GLY A 41 14.96 -15.15 -4.39
N TYR A 42 13.85 -15.19 -3.65
CA TYR A 42 12.53 -15.51 -4.19
C TYR A 42 11.49 -14.46 -3.82
N ASN A 43 10.63 -14.13 -4.79
CA ASN A 43 9.63 -13.09 -4.63
C ASN A 43 8.51 -13.54 -3.67
N ASN A 44 7.93 -12.57 -2.96
CA ASN A 44 6.79 -12.75 -2.06
C ASN A 44 5.47 -12.93 -2.84
N GLN A 45 5.44 -13.91 -3.73
CA GLN A 45 4.33 -14.22 -4.64
C GLN A 45 4.27 -15.72 -4.89
N GLY A 46 3.16 -16.17 -5.48
CA GLY A 46 3.02 -17.55 -5.92
C GLY A 46 1.58 -17.96 -6.07
N TRP A 47 1.30 -19.24 -5.84
CA TRP A 47 -0.06 -19.80 -5.82
C TRP A 47 -0.26 -20.84 -4.73
N TRP A 48 -1.52 -21.06 -4.39
CA TRP A 48 -1.99 -22.21 -3.61
C TRP A 48 -3.03 -22.97 -4.41
N ASN A 49 -3.12 -24.28 -4.18
CA ASN A 49 -4.11 -25.15 -4.82
C ASN A 49 -4.77 -26.12 -3.82
N THR A 50 -5.69 -26.93 -4.32
CA THR A 50 -6.44 -27.94 -3.52
C THR A 50 -6.14 -29.38 -3.91
N TYR A 51 -5.25 -29.61 -4.88
CA TYR A 51 -5.09 -30.94 -5.47
C TYR A 51 -3.82 -31.62 -4.98
N THR A 52 -3.99 -32.73 -4.25
CA THR A 52 -2.91 -33.54 -3.69
C THR A 52 -2.39 -34.52 -4.75
N SER A 53 -1.68 -34.03 -5.77
CA SER A 53 -0.97 -34.90 -6.71
C SER A 53 0.52 -34.64 -6.66
N ASN A 54 1.31 -35.67 -7.00
CA ASN A 54 2.77 -35.58 -6.99
C ASN A 54 3.34 -34.56 -7.98
N PHE A 55 2.51 -33.99 -8.86
CA PHE A 55 2.90 -33.00 -9.87
C PHE A 55 2.49 -31.57 -9.48
N ASP A 56 1.81 -31.38 -8.35
CA ASP A 56 1.22 -30.12 -7.91
C ASP A 56 1.80 -29.61 -6.60
N TYR A 57 2.97 -30.14 -6.20
CA TYR A 57 3.73 -29.61 -5.08
C TYR A 57 4.18 -28.18 -5.38
N ASN A 58 4.16 -27.36 -4.34
CA ASN A 58 4.71 -26.03 -4.38
C ASN A 58 5.87 -25.93 -3.38
N SER A 59 6.72 -24.94 -3.59
CA SER A 59 7.92 -24.71 -2.79
C SER A 59 8.18 -23.21 -2.74
N ASN A 60 8.94 -22.77 -1.74
CA ASN A 60 9.18 -21.34 -1.52
C ASN A 60 9.95 -20.70 -2.68
N ASP A 61 10.70 -21.51 -3.44
CA ASP A 61 11.48 -21.09 -4.61
C ASP A 61 10.67 -20.93 -5.91
N ASN A 62 9.38 -21.27 -5.90
CA ASN A 62 8.53 -21.17 -7.07
C ASN A 62 7.79 -19.83 -7.12
N ASP A 63 8.26 -18.92 -7.96
CA ASP A 63 7.72 -17.56 -8.12
C ASP A 63 6.56 -17.45 -9.11
N ASN A 64 6.18 -18.56 -9.76
CA ASN A 64 5.05 -18.59 -10.67
C ASN A 64 3.75 -18.26 -9.93
N TYR A 65 2.96 -17.33 -10.49
CA TYR A 65 1.68 -16.86 -9.96
C TYR A 65 0.49 -17.23 -10.86
N LEU A 66 0.52 -18.47 -11.37
CA LEU A 66 -0.58 -19.12 -12.09
C LEU A 66 -1.93 -18.92 -11.39
N THR A 67 -2.92 -18.43 -12.13
CA THR A 67 -4.30 -18.25 -11.63
C THR A 67 -5.30 -18.92 -12.54
N GLY A 68 -6.13 -19.82 -12.01
CA GLY A 68 -7.15 -20.54 -12.78
C GLY A 68 -6.96 -22.05 -12.71
N LYS A 69 -7.32 -22.76 -13.77
CA LYS A 69 -7.34 -24.23 -13.83
C LYS A 69 -6.36 -24.77 -14.87
N LEU A 70 -5.47 -25.65 -14.43
CA LEU A 70 -4.61 -26.47 -15.27
C LEU A 70 -4.99 -27.94 -15.05
N ARG A 71 -5.50 -28.60 -16.09
CA ARG A 71 -6.02 -29.99 -16.03
C ARG A 71 -7.15 -30.16 -15.01
N LYS A 72 -6.84 -30.71 -13.84
CA LYS A 72 -7.79 -31.00 -12.75
C LYS A 72 -7.60 -30.07 -11.56
N THR A 73 -6.50 -29.31 -11.53
CA THR A 73 -6.08 -28.50 -10.39
C THR A 73 -6.48 -27.05 -10.62
N VAL A 74 -7.05 -26.43 -9.59
CA VAL A 74 -7.35 -25.00 -9.58
C VAL A 74 -6.36 -24.31 -8.66
N TYR A 75 -5.72 -23.28 -9.19
CA TYR A 75 -4.70 -22.45 -8.56
C TYR A 75 -5.29 -21.05 -8.32
N ARG A 76 -4.97 -20.49 -7.16
CA ARG A 76 -5.23 -19.10 -6.80
C ARG A 76 -3.90 -18.47 -6.46
N SER A 77 -3.59 -17.35 -7.09
CA SER A 77 -2.33 -16.68 -6.86
C SER A 77 -2.41 -15.71 -5.69
N PHE A 78 -1.25 -15.30 -5.20
CA PHE A 78 -1.13 -14.26 -4.21
C PHE A 78 0.08 -13.37 -4.49
N PHE A 79 0.03 -12.15 -3.95
CA PHE A 79 1.11 -11.17 -3.99
C PHE A 79 1.19 -10.46 -2.64
N THR A 80 2.35 -10.44 -2.01
CA THR A 80 2.58 -9.77 -0.73
C THR A 80 3.60 -8.64 -0.89
N PHE A 81 3.25 -7.47 -0.38
CA PHE A 81 4.07 -6.26 -0.46
C PHE A 81 4.43 -5.77 0.95
N ASP A 82 5.67 -5.35 1.14
CA ASP A 82 6.09 -4.61 2.34
C ASP A 82 5.67 -3.14 2.23
N LEU A 83 4.86 -2.67 3.17
CA LEU A 83 4.36 -1.30 3.24
C LEU A 83 5.31 -0.35 3.99
N ALA A 84 6.46 -0.82 4.50
CA ALA A 84 7.38 0.01 5.29
C ALA A 84 7.80 1.31 4.57
N ALA A 85 7.93 1.27 3.25
CA ALA A 85 8.28 2.45 2.45
C ALA A 85 7.20 3.54 2.43
N LEU A 86 5.96 3.23 2.84
CA LEU A 86 4.86 4.21 2.94
C LEU A 86 4.92 5.02 4.25
N GLY A 87 5.57 4.47 5.28
CA GLY A 87 5.51 5.04 6.63
C GLY A 87 4.07 5.28 7.09
N ASN A 88 3.80 6.49 7.60
CA ASN A 88 2.46 6.89 8.04
C ASN A 88 1.71 7.76 7.01
N GLN A 89 2.15 7.78 5.75
CA GLN A 89 1.50 8.60 4.73
C GLN A 89 0.21 7.92 4.27
N PRO A 90 -0.95 8.62 4.31
CA PRO A 90 -2.20 8.06 3.83
C PRO A 90 -2.13 7.82 2.33
N VAL A 91 -2.58 6.65 1.89
CA VAL A 91 -2.72 6.27 0.48
C VAL A 91 -4.07 6.73 -0.05
N SER A 92 -4.04 7.33 -1.24
CA SER A 92 -5.21 7.83 -1.97
C SER A 92 -5.60 6.93 -3.15
N SER A 93 -4.65 6.21 -3.75
CA SER A 93 -4.89 5.26 -4.82
C SER A 93 -3.81 4.18 -4.86
N ALA A 94 -4.17 3.02 -5.41
CA ALA A 94 -3.29 1.87 -5.58
C ALA A 94 -3.58 1.18 -6.91
N THR A 95 -2.53 0.80 -7.64
CA THR A 95 -2.62 0.07 -8.91
C THR A 95 -1.67 -1.12 -8.88
N LEU A 96 -2.23 -2.31 -9.03
CA LEU A 96 -1.46 -3.55 -9.14
C LEU A 96 -0.99 -3.71 -10.60
N LYS A 97 0.30 -3.99 -10.80
CA LYS A 97 0.93 -4.17 -12.10
C LYS A 97 1.49 -5.59 -12.21
N ILE A 98 0.91 -6.37 -13.13
CA ILE A 98 1.25 -7.79 -13.35
C ILE A 98 1.64 -7.98 -14.81
N GLN A 99 2.78 -8.65 -15.06
CA GLN A 99 3.12 -9.07 -16.42
C GLN A 99 2.22 -10.23 -16.86
N ARG A 100 1.71 -10.16 -18.11
CA ARG A 100 0.68 -11.07 -18.64
C ARG A 100 1.11 -12.54 -18.68
N PHE A 101 2.32 -12.85 -19.16
CA PHE A 101 2.77 -14.21 -19.44
C PHE A 101 1.74 -15.04 -20.23
N GLU A 102 1.72 -16.37 -20.06
CA GLU A 102 0.82 -17.24 -20.80
C GLU A 102 -0.58 -17.27 -20.17
N GLY A 103 -1.60 -17.08 -21.01
CA GLY A 103 -2.99 -17.36 -20.69
C GLY A 103 -3.58 -18.39 -21.65
N PHE A 104 -4.56 -19.16 -21.20
CA PHE A 104 -5.24 -20.15 -22.03
C PHE A 104 -6.74 -20.27 -21.70
N GLY A 105 -7.50 -20.79 -22.66
CA GLY A 105 -8.90 -21.14 -22.50
C GLY A 105 -9.82 -20.13 -23.17
N ARG A 106 -10.76 -19.55 -22.41
CA ARG A 106 -11.70 -18.55 -22.92
C ARG A 106 -10.95 -17.31 -23.37
N SER A 107 -11.43 -16.65 -24.44
CA SER A 107 -10.85 -15.40 -24.92
C SER A 107 -10.78 -14.32 -23.84
N ILE A 108 -11.76 -14.26 -22.93
CA ILE A 108 -11.80 -13.33 -21.81
C ILE A 108 -12.12 -14.09 -20.53
N HIS A 109 -11.29 -13.88 -19.52
CA HIS A 109 -11.51 -14.30 -18.13
C HIS A 109 -11.93 -13.12 -17.26
N THR A 110 -12.58 -13.42 -16.15
CA THR A 110 -13.00 -12.51 -15.08
C THR A 110 -12.11 -12.80 -13.90
N LEU A 111 -11.11 -11.95 -13.71
CA LEU A 111 -10.15 -12.02 -12.61
C LEU A 111 -10.68 -11.21 -11.43
N GLY A 112 -10.78 -11.82 -10.26
CA GLY A 112 -11.10 -11.14 -9.01
C GLY A 112 -9.85 -11.00 -8.14
N PHE A 113 -9.73 -9.85 -7.48
CA PHE A 113 -8.76 -9.63 -6.41
C PHE A 113 -9.47 -9.48 -5.06
N PHE A 114 -8.88 -10.02 -4.01
CA PHE A 114 -9.49 -10.14 -2.68
C PHE A 114 -8.47 -9.83 -1.57
N ASP A 115 -8.99 -9.46 -0.41
CA ASP A 115 -8.22 -9.45 0.83
C ASP A 115 -7.73 -10.86 1.18
N VAL A 116 -6.70 -10.90 2.03
CA VAL A 116 -6.08 -12.14 2.49
C VAL A 116 -5.91 -12.00 3.99
N SER A 117 -6.59 -12.85 4.75
CA SER A 117 -6.52 -12.89 6.21
C SER A 117 -5.40 -13.81 6.72
N THR A 118 -4.86 -14.67 5.85
CA THR A 118 -3.69 -15.51 6.12
C THR A 118 -2.47 -14.63 6.38
N PRO A 119 -1.78 -14.78 7.53
CA PRO A 119 -0.58 -14.00 7.82
C PRO A 119 0.48 -14.11 6.73
N ALA A 120 1.10 -13.00 6.36
CA ALA A 120 2.06 -12.90 5.26
C ALA A 120 3.19 -13.96 5.34
N ILE A 121 3.71 -14.23 6.53
CA ILE A 121 4.71 -15.29 6.75
C ILE A 121 4.15 -16.66 6.34
N ALA A 122 2.97 -17.03 6.83
CA ALA A 122 2.36 -18.33 6.54
C ALA A 122 2.00 -18.47 5.05
N LEU A 123 1.48 -17.39 4.45
CA LEU A 123 1.13 -17.33 3.03
C LEU A 123 2.32 -17.60 2.11
N ASN A 124 3.52 -17.13 2.49
CA ASN A 124 4.75 -17.31 1.73
C ASN A 124 5.47 -18.64 2.03
N GLN A 125 5.01 -19.45 2.99
CA GLN A 125 5.53 -20.80 3.26
C GLN A 125 4.82 -21.88 2.41
N LYS A 126 5.04 -21.79 1.09
CA LYS A 126 4.43 -22.64 0.04
C LYS A 126 4.75 -24.13 0.15
N ILE A 127 5.76 -24.52 0.93
CA ILE A 127 6.11 -25.95 1.18
C ILE A 127 4.96 -26.76 1.80
N ASN A 128 3.99 -26.10 2.43
CA ASN A 128 2.80 -26.75 3.00
C ASN A 128 1.65 -26.92 2.00
N ASN A 129 1.86 -26.63 0.71
CA ASN A 129 0.82 -26.81 -0.30
C ASN A 129 0.51 -28.30 -0.54
N PRO A 130 -0.77 -28.71 -0.64
CA PRO A 130 -1.97 -27.86 -0.58
C PRO A 130 -2.43 -27.53 0.84
N ASP A 131 -2.87 -26.29 1.04
CA ASP A 131 -3.64 -25.85 2.21
C ASP A 131 -4.97 -25.25 1.76
N PHE A 132 -6.07 -25.92 2.11
CA PHE A 132 -7.41 -25.53 1.68
C PHE A 132 -7.88 -24.23 2.31
N SER A 133 -7.41 -23.89 3.51
CA SER A 133 -7.80 -22.66 4.21
C SER A 133 -7.15 -21.46 3.51
N ILE A 134 -5.84 -21.55 3.25
CA ILE A 134 -5.10 -20.52 2.50
C ILE A 134 -5.68 -20.40 1.08
N TYR A 135 -5.89 -21.51 0.39
CA TYR A 135 -6.51 -21.50 -0.93
C TYR A 135 -7.87 -20.79 -0.93
N ASN A 136 -8.74 -21.08 0.05
CA ASN A 136 -10.06 -20.46 0.11
C ASN A 136 -9.99 -18.95 0.38
N ASP A 137 -9.08 -18.53 1.25
CA ASP A 137 -8.80 -17.13 1.58
C ASP A 137 -8.42 -16.33 0.31
N LEU A 138 -7.57 -16.86 -0.58
CA LEU A 138 -7.11 -16.16 -1.79
C LEU A 138 -8.17 -15.85 -2.86
N GLY A 139 -9.38 -16.37 -2.74
CA GLY A 139 -10.44 -16.20 -3.74
C GLY A 139 -11.80 -15.87 -3.15
N SER A 140 -11.84 -15.37 -1.92
CA SER A 140 -13.06 -14.97 -1.24
C SER A 140 -12.81 -13.77 -0.33
N GLY A 141 -13.84 -13.26 0.35
CA GLY A 141 -13.72 -12.09 1.22
C GLY A 141 -14.07 -10.77 0.54
N LYS A 142 -13.50 -9.70 1.05
CA LYS A 142 -13.65 -8.33 0.58
C LYS A 142 -12.93 -8.13 -0.76
N SER A 143 -13.70 -7.85 -1.79
CA SER A 143 -13.15 -7.63 -3.14
C SER A 143 -12.38 -6.31 -3.23
N TYR A 144 -11.20 -6.37 -3.85
CA TYR A 144 -10.37 -5.23 -4.27
C TYR A 144 -10.60 -4.83 -5.74
N GLY A 145 -11.33 -5.64 -6.50
CA GLY A 145 -11.73 -5.36 -7.87
C GLY A 145 -12.01 -6.62 -8.68
N ASN A 146 -12.71 -6.45 -9.81
CA ASN A 146 -13.01 -7.51 -10.77
C ASN A 146 -12.74 -7.01 -12.19
N PHE A 147 -11.96 -7.77 -12.96
CA PHE A 147 -11.40 -7.32 -14.22
C PHE A 147 -11.64 -8.32 -15.34
N LYS A 148 -11.93 -7.81 -16.54
CA LYS A 148 -11.98 -8.62 -17.76
C LYS A 148 -10.58 -8.66 -18.36
N VAL A 149 -9.98 -9.83 -18.40
CA VAL A 149 -8.61 -10.04 -18.87
C VAL A 149 -8.63 -11.00 -20.05
N SER A 150 -8.06 -10.58 -21.17
CA SER A 150 -7.88 -11.46 -22.33
C SER A 150 -6.93 -12.61 -21.97
N SER A 151 -7.21 -13.84 -22.42
CA SER A 151 -6.25 -14.94 -22.28
C SER A 151 -5.09 -14.85 -23.29
N SER A 152 -5.20 -14.00 -24.31
CA SER A 152 -4.17 -13.74 -25.30
C SER A 152 -3.66 -12.30 -25.22
N GLY A 153 -2.44 -12.07 -25.70
CA GLY A 153 -1.77 -10.78 -25.73
C GLY A 153 -0.26 -10.97 -25.81
N ASP A 154 0.49 -9.87 -25.76
CA ASP A 154 1.95 -9.93 -25.60
C ASP A 154 2.28 -10.44 -24.19
N GLU A 155 3.08 -11.49 -24.09
CA GLU A 155 3.51 -12.09 -22.82
C GLU A 155 4.30 -11.11 -21.93
N ASN A 156 4.88 -10.07 -22.53
CA ASN A 156 5.61 -9.00 -21.84
C ASN A 156 4.74 -7.79 -21.50
N GLU A 157 3.45 -7.81 -21.86
CA GLU A 157 2.53 -6.73 -21.53
C GLU A 157 2.36 -6.61 -20.00
N ILE A 158 2.55 -5.39 -19.48
CA ILE A 158 2.25 -5.07 -18.08
C ILE A 158 0.79 -4.64 -17.97
N LEU A 159 -0.02 -5.51 -17.39
CA LEU A 159 -1.42 -5.23 -17.08
C LEU A 159 -1.51 -4.39 -15.82
N SER A 160 -2.35 -3.34 -15.85
CA SER A 160 -2.55 -2.42 -14.74
C SER A 160 -3.98 -2.51 -14.21
N PHE A 161 -4.12 -2.77 -12.92
CA PHE A 161 -5.40 -2.95 -12.24
C PHE A 161 -5.57 -1.93 -11.12
N SER A 162 -6.41 -0.91 -11.34
CA SER A 162 -6.75 0.06 -10.29
C SER A 162 -7.59 -0.59 -9.21
N LEU A 163 -7.05 -0.64 -7.99
CA LEU A 163 -7.74 -1.25 -6.85
C LEU A 163 -8.79 -0.29 -6.29
N ASN A 164 -9.88 -0.84 -5.74
CA ASN A 164 -11.00 -0.07 -5.21
C ASN A 164 -10.73 0.47 -3.79
N SER A 165 -11.70 1.20 -3.23
CA SER A 165 -11.60 1.81 -1.90
C SER A 165 -11.39 0.82 -0.76
N ASN A 166 -11.76 -0.46 -0.92
CA ASN A 166 -11.51 -1.47 0.11
C ASN A 166 -10.01 -1.76 0.23
N ALA A 167 -9.32 -1.91 -0.90
CA ALA A 167 -7.86 -2.10 -0.90
C ALA A 167 -7.16 -0.88 -0.28
N ILE A 168 -7.63 0.34 -0.62
CA ILE A 168 -7.07 1.57 -0.05
C ILE A 168 -7.28 1.62 1.47
N ALA A 169 -8.44 1.19 1.96
CA ALA A 169 -8.71 1.14 3.40
C ALA A 169 -7.76 0.17 4.12
N ASP A 170 -7.49 -1.00 3.53
CA ASP A 170 -6.62 -2.00 4.14
C ASP A 170 -5.14 -1.63 4.09
N ILE A 171 -4.68 -1.04 3.00
CA ILE A 171 -3.32 -0.48 2.92
C ILE A 171 -3.14 0.61 3.99
N ASN A 172 -4.15 1.45 4.21
CA ASN A 172 -4.10 2.50 5.23
C ASN A 172 -4.24 1.99 6.66
N ALA A 173 -4.86 0.83 6.88
CA ALA A 173 -4.96 0.23 8.21
C ALA A 173 -3.58 -0.21 8.73
N ASN A 174 -2.68 -0.65 7.85
CA ASN A 174 -1.24 -0.83 8.08
C ASN A 174 -0.83 -1.73 9.29
N ASP A 175 -1.76 -2.49 9.87
CA ASP A 175 -1.56 -3.19 11.15
C ASP A 175 -0.48 -4.29 11.10
N GLU A 176 -0.21 -4.87 9.93
CA GLU A 176 0.71 -6.03 9.78
C GLU A 176 2.03 -5.73 9.05
N LYS A 177 2.32 -4.46 8.72
CA LYS A 177 3.42 -4.02 7.81
C LYS A 177 3.35 -4.56 6.37
N TYR A 178 2.70 -5.70 6.16
CA TYR A 178 2.53 -6.31 4.86
C TYR A 178 1.10 -6.17 4.36
N PHE A 179 0.95 -6.09 3.05
CA PHE A 179 -0.33 -6.14 2.37
C PHE A 179 -0.32 -7.28 1.36
N SER A 180 -1.24 -8.21 1.52
CA SER A 180 -1.39 -9.36 0.62
C SER A 180 -2.69 -9.24 -0.19
N ILE A 181 -2.61 -9.63 -1.46
CA ILE A 181 -3.74 -9.70 -2.38
C ILE A 181 -3.86 -11.12 -2.90
N GLY A 182 -5.05 -11.72 -2.81
CA GLY A 182 -5.38 -12.99 -3.45
C GLY A 182 -6.00 -12.76 -4.82
N ALA A 183 -5.74 -13.66 -5.77
CA ALA A 183 -6.34 -13.62 -7.09
C ALA A 183 -6.97 -14.95 -7.51
N ALA A 184 -8.18 -14.88 -8.07
CA ALA A 184 -8.92 -16.03 -8.54
C ALA A 184 -9.68 -15.74 -9.84
N LEU A 185 -9.79 -16.74 -10.71
CA LEU A 185 -10.74 -16.67 -11.84
C LEU A 185 -12.15 -16.95 -11.35
N LEU A 186 -13.08 -16.05 -11.69
CA LEU A 186 -14.48 -16.09 -11.27
C LEU A 186 -15.41 -16.72 -12.30
N ASN A 187 -14.89 -17.12 -13.46
CA ASN A 187 -15.68 -17.82 -14.47
C ASN A 187 -15.86 -19.29 -14.13
N ASP A 188 -16.78 -19.93 -14.85
CA ASP A 188 -16.95 -21.38 -14.84
C ASP A 188 -15.70 -22.09 -15.41
N LEU A 189 -14.93 -22.70 -14.51
CA LEU A 189 -13.71 -23.46 -14.80
C LEU A 189 -13.99 -24.89 -15.32
N LYS A 190 -15.08 -25.10 -16.08
CA LYS A 190 -15.41 -26.41 -16.68
C LYS A 190 -14.32 -26.97 -17.60
N PRO A 191 -13.93 -26.31 -18.70
CA PRO A 191 -12.79 -26.75 -19.51
C PRO A 191 -11.55 -27.06 -18.69
N ALA A 192 -10.77 -28.05 -19.12
CA ALA A 192 -9.59 -28.51 -18.39
C ALA A 192 -8.49 -27.45 -18.28
N TYR A 193 -8.45 -26.48 -19.19
CA TYR A 193 -7.44 -25.43 -19.24
C TYR A 193 -8.11 -24.06 -19.32
N GLN A 194 -8.04 -23.30 -18.24
CA GLN A 194 -8.55 -21.93 -18.14
C GLN A 194 -7.70 -21.18 -17.13
N TYR A 195 -6.67 -20.48 -17.58
CA TYR A 195 -5.74 -19.81 -16.68
C TYR A 195 -5.21 -18.51 -17.26
N LEU A 196 -4.65 -17.71 -16.36
CA LEU A 196 -3.85 -16.53 -16.63
C LEU A 196 -2.50 -16.69 -15.92
N PHE A 197 -1.49 -15.97 -16.42
CA PHE A 197 -0.21 -15.78 -15.78
C PHE A 197 0.63 -17.05 -15.58
N ALA A 198 0.37 -18.10 -16.36
CA ALA A 198 1.16 -19.32 -16.30
C ALA A 198 2.58 -19.08 -16.78
N TYR A 199 3.53 -19.83 -16.24
CA TYR A 199 4.96 -19.70 -16.55
C TYR A 199 5.48 -18.29 -16.30
N SER A 200 4.88 -17.59 -15.33
CA SER A 200 5.50 -16.40 -14.76
C SER A 200 6.79 -16.84 -14.08
N ALA A 201 7.90 -16.32 -14.58
CA ALA A 201 9.23 -16.64 -14.08
C ALA A 201 9.47 -15.88 -12.75
N ASP A 202 10.70 -15.41 -12.54
CA ASP A 202 11.14 -14.58 -11.41
C ASP A 202 10.73 -13.10 -11.54
N THR A 203 9.82 -12.75 -12.45
CA THR A 203 9.35 -11.38 -12.61
C THR A 203 8.52 -10.94 -11.40
N PRO A 204 8.94 -9.88 -10.67
CA PRO A 204 8.19 -9.39 -9.53
C PRO A 204 6.94 -8.60 -9.97
N VAL A 205 5.83 -8.89 -9.31
CA VAL A 205 4.63 -8.05 -9.35
C VAL A 205 4.84 -6.77 -8.56
N LYS A 206 4.26 -5.66 -9.06
CA LYS A 206 4.44 -4.32 -8.47
C LYS A 206 3.12 -3.73 -8.00
N LEU A 207 3.14 -3.06 -6.85
CA LEU A 207 2.05 -2.25 -6.36
C LEU A 207 2.46 -0.78 -6.40
N VAL A 208 1.82 0.00 -7.25
CA VAL A 208 2.07 1.45 -7.35
C VAL A 208 1.00 2.17 -6.55
N VAL A 209 1.41 2.88 -5.51
CA VAL A 209 0.52 3.68 -4.66
C VAL A 209 0.79 5.17 -4.81
N THR A 210 -0.25 5.97 -4.62
CA THR A 210 -0.13 7.43 -4.53
C THR A 210 -0.55 7.88 -3.14
N THR A 211 0.33 8.57 -2.43
CA THR A 211 0.04 9.15 -1.12
C THR A 211 -0.78 10.44 -1.24
N ALA A 212 -1.59 10.75 -0.23
CA ALA A 212 -2.29 12.02 -0.15
C ALA A 212 -1.39 13.07 0.50
N SER A 213 -1.53 14.33 0.07
CA SER A 213 -0.86 15.43 0.74
C SER A 213 -1.45 15.62 2.14
N VAL A 214 -0.63 15.50 3.17
CA VAL A 214 -1.03 15.81 4.55
C VAL A 214 -0.64 17.25 4.84
N PRO A 215 -1.60 18.17 5.11
CA PRO A 215 -1.28 19.47 5.67
C PRO A 215 -0.64 19.23 7.04
N GLU A 216 0.56 19.77 7.28
CA GLU A 216 1.14 19.67 8.61
C GLU A 216 0.17 20.26 9.65
N PRO A 217 -0.02 19.61 10.81
CA PRO A 217 -0.85 20.18 11.86
C PRO A 217 -0.28 21.56 12.17
N LEU A 218 -1.15 22.58 12.14
CA LEU A 218 -0.81 23.94 12.55
C LEU A 218 -0.02 23.85 13.85
N THR A 219 1.28 24.08 13.78
CA THR A 219 2.12 24.26 14.96
C THR A 219 1.74 25.65 15.49
N LEU A 220 0.58 25.70 16.15
CA LEU A 220 -0.01 26.88 16.74
C LEU A 220 0.94 27.36 17.84
N GLY A 221 1.77 28.34 17.50
CA GLY A 221 2.21 29.39 18.41
C GLY A 221 2.84 28.93 19.73
N GLY A 222 4.03 28.34 19.66
CA GLY A 222 4.97 28.33 20.79
C GLY A 222 5.68 29.66 21.01
N THR A 223 5.05 30.81 20.69
CA THR A 223 5.58 32.12 21.08
C THR A 223 5.05 32.43 22.48
N VAL A 224 5.69 31.85 23.50
CA VAL A 224 5.61 32.42 24.86
C VAL A 224 6.31 33.77 24.78
N VAL A 225 5.55 34.83 24.49
CA VAL A 225 5.99 36.19 24.76
C VAL A 225 6.07 36.30 26.27
N ALA A 226 7.25 36.00 26.82
CA ALA A 226 7.63 36.40 28.16
C ALA A 226 7.67 37.94 28.17
N GLY A 227 6.50 38.55 28.35
CA GLY A 227 6.36 39.98 28.59
C GLY A 227 7.12 40.32 29.86
N ALA A 228 8.27 40.96 29.69
CA ALA A 228 9.01 41.62 30.75
C ALA A 228 8.17 42.78 31.30
N MET A 229 7.22 42.50 32.19
CA MET A 229 6.61 43.52 33.05
C MET A 229 7.45 43.67 34.32
N GLY A 230 8.57 44.37 34.17
CA GLY A 230 9.14 45.10 35.28
C GLY A 230 8.24 46.29 35.60
N TRP A 231 7.50 46.22 36.71
CA TRP A 231 6.94 47.43 37.32
C TRP A 231 7.46 47.62 38.74
N TRP A 232 8.53 48.41 38.75
CA TRP A 232 9.18 49.03 39.88
C TRP A 232 8.21 50.03 40.53
N ILE A 233 7.62 49.68 41.68
CA ILE A 233 6.96 50.67 42.56
C ILE A 233 7.80 50.83 43.82
N LYS A 234 8.71 51.80 43.75
CA LYS A 234 9.45 52.38 44.87
C LYS A 234 8.57 53.45 45.51
N ARG A 235 7.94 53.16 46.65
CA ARG A 235 7.37 54.21 47.53
C ARG A 235 8.10 54.22 48.88
N LYS A 236 9.11 55.10 48.97
CA LYS A 236 9.55 55.68 50.24
C LYS A 236 8.37 56.46 50.83
N ARG A 237 8.03 56.20 52.09
CA ARG A 237 7.31 57.16 52.93
C ARG A 237 8.12 57.32 54.23
N GLN A 238 8.74 58.47 54.36
CA GLN A 238 9.19 59.02 55.64
C GLN A 238 7.95 59.37 56.47
N GLY A 239 8.01 59.13 57.78
CA GLY A 239 6.97 59.58 58.71
C GLY A 239 7.17 59.08 60.13
N ARG A 240 7.90 59.91 60.90
CA ARG A 240 8.17 59.91 62.35
C ARG A 240 9.37 59.12 62.85
#